data_AF-A0A7C5IHR5-F1
#
_entry.id   AF-A0A7C5IHR5-F1
#
_cell.length_a   1.000
_cell.length_b   1.000
_cell.length_c   1.000
_cell.angle_alpha   90.00
_cell.angle_beta   90.00
_cell.angle_gamma   90.00
#
_symmetry.space_group_name_H-M   'P 1'
#
loop_
_entity.id
_entity.type
_entity.pdbx_description
1 polymer ?
#
loop_
_entity_poly.entity_id
_entity_poly.type
_entity_poly.pdbx_seq_one_letter_code
_entity_poly.pdbx_strand_id
1 'polypeptide(L)'
;MELKQIARIAGKWWWLVIVCTLLAAGISYAVSSYVPATYRASTSLLVSTGGAASPDYNNLLASQQLAATYVELLLKRPIVERTAQQLGLNPRDLEKQIQVRMVPNTTIIELTADDHNPQLAANIANGMVASFRQVMQESVGTPPRNLVVVEAAVPPTEPIAPRIPLNTGVAALVGLALSLGAVLAIEYWDDTLKTAEDVHQSLSSPVLAAIPYQNGRHKSDETALADPGSALADAHRALHIRIQPKHNQGLHSLLITSPSTREEKANVVANLAVAMAQAGNQVLLVDADLREPRLNKVFGLTNDVGLSTLLASGAKDWARCIAKTSVPNLRLLPAGPVAADPLGLLDTASCRRLIDELRTQADMILVNAPPVLAAADASSLASLVDGALLVIQSHATPRDAAAQALETLRNAQASVIGIVLNKVHAR
;
A
#
# COMPACT_ATOMS: atom_id res chain seq x y z
N MET A 1 9.28 8.64 -14.38
CA MET A 1 9.66 8.22 -13.02
C MET A 1 11.16 7.98 -13.00
N GLU A 2 11.89 8.62 -12.11
CA GLU A 2 13.34 8.40 -12.01
C GLU A 2 13.64 7.00 -11.45
N LEU A 3 14.64 6.30 -11.99
CA LEU A 3 15.10 4.99 -11.51
C LEU A 3 15.34 4.93 -9.99
N LYS A 4 15.73 6.07 -9.39
CA LYS A 4 15.93 6.23 -7.94
C LYS A 4 14.64 6.10 -7.13
N GLN A 5 13.50 6.53 -7.68
CA GLN A 5 12.20 6.39 -7.02
C GLN A 5 11.77 4.92 -6.99
N ILE A 6 11.94 4.20 -8.10
CA ILE A 6 11.59 2.77 -8.21
C ILE A 6 12.42 1.94 -7.21
N ALA A 7 13.72 2.20 -7.09
CA ALA A 7 14.59 1.48 -6.16
C ALA A 7 14.18 1.69 -4.68
N ARG A 8 13.75 2.90 -4.31
CA ARG A 8 13.31 3.20 -2.95
C ARG A 8 11.96 2.54 -2.61
N ILE A 9 11.04 2.51 -3.57
CA ILE A 9 9.74 1.84 -3.46
C ILE A 9 9.96 0.33 -3.30
N ALA A 10 10.85 -0.26 -4.11
CA ALA A 10 11.21 -1.66 -4.01
C ALA A 10 11.79 -2.00 -2.62
N GLY A 11 12.67 -1.16 -2.06
CA GLY A 11 13.24 -1.39 -0.72
C GLY A 11 12.22 -1.34 0.44
N LYS A 12 11.13 -0.58 0.32
CA LYS A 12 10.09 -0.46 1.38
C LYS A 12 9.05 -1.59 1.30
N TRP A 13 8.71 -2.03 0.10
CA TRP A 13 7.55 -2.91 -0.14
C TRP A 13 7.89 -4.28 -0.75
N TRP A 14 9.18 -4.64 -0.88
CA TRP A 14 9.59 -5.94 -1.42
C TRP A 14 8.91 -7.13 -0.72
N TRP A 15 8.71 -7.04 0.60
CA TRP A 15 8.05 -8.08 1.38
C TRP A 15 6.59 -8.29 0.94
N LEU A 16 5.87 -7.22 0.59
CA LEU A 16 4.46 -7.29 0.18
C LEU A 16 4.35 -7.99 -1.18
N VAL A 17 5.25 -7.69 -2.12
CA VAL A 17 5.33 -8.35 -3.43
C VAL A 17 5.57 -9.86 -3.27
N ILE A 18 6.52 -10.25 -2.41
CA ILE A 18 6.83 -11.65 -2.14
C ILE A 18 5.63 -12.36 -1.49
N VAL A 19 5.05 -11.78 -0.45
CA VAL A 19 3.92 -12.39 0.27
C VAL A 19 2.72 -12.60 -0.65
N CYS A 20 2.33 -11.59 -1.44
CA CYS A 20 1.21 -11.72 -2.38
C CYS A 20 1.48 -12.76 -3.46
N THR A 21 2.70 -12.80 -4.00
CA THR A 21 3.09 -13.78 -5.03
C THR A 21 3.07 -15.20 -4.49
N LEU A 22 3.64 -15.43 -3.29
CA LEU A 22 3.66 -16.72 -2.64
C LEU A 22 2.26 -17.19 -2.22
N LEU A 23 1.40 -16.28 -1.74
CA LEU A 23 0.01 -16.59 -1.43
C LEU A 23 -0.76 -17.01 -2.69
N ALA A 24 -0.64 -16.27 -3.79
CA ALA A 24 -1.29 -16.63 -5.06
C ALA A 24 -0.81 -17.99 -5.58
N ALA A 25 0.49 -18.24 -5.55
CA ALA A 25 1.08 -19.53 -5.93
C ALA A 25 0.61 -20.67 -5.00
N GLY A 26 0.61 -20.45 -3.69
CA GLY A 26 0.20 -21.42 -2.68
C GLY A 26 -1.28 -21.79 -2.79
N ILE A 27 -2.16 -20.81 -2.99
CA ILE A 27 -3.60 -21.04 -3.22
C ILE A 27 -3.80 -21.85 -4.51
N SER A 28 -3.12 -21.48 -5.60
CA SER A 28 -3.24 -22.19 -6.88
C SER A 28 -2.72 -23.63 -6.80
N TYR A 29 -1.60 -23.85 -6.10
CA TYR A 29 -1.06 -25.17 -5.84
C TYR A 29 -2.04 -26.01 -5.01
N ALA A 30 -2.57 -25.47 -3.92
CA ALA A 30 -3.55 -26.15 -3.07
C ALA A 30 -4.78 -26.56 -3.88
N VAL A 31 -5.42 -25.60 -4.58
CA VAL A 31 -6.59 -25.88 -5.42
C VAL A 31 -6.27 -26.92 -6.50
N SER A 32 -5.16 -26.78 -7.21
CA SER A 32 -4.75 -27.73 -8.25
C SER A 32 -4.42 -29.12 -7.69
N SER A 33 -3.96 -29.23 -6.44
CA SER A 33 -3.68 -30.51 -5.80
C SER A 33 -4.92 -31.24 -5.28
N TYR A 34 -6.01 -30.50 -5.00
CA TYR A 34 -7.29 -31.08 -4.58
C TYR A 34 -8.19 -31.49 -5.75
N VAL A 35 -8.00 -30.90 -6.93
CA VAL A 35 -8.74 -31.29 -8.14
C VAL A 35 -8.27 -32.68 -8.58
N PRO A 36 -9.20 -33.63 -8.79
CA PRO A 36 -8.83 -35.01 -9.13
C PRO A 36 -8.16 -35.06 -10.50
N ALA A 37 -7.15 -35.93 -10.61
CA ALA A 37 -6.33 -36.05 -11.80
C ALA A 37 -7.13 -36.71 -12.94
N THR A 38 -7.03 -36.17 -14.15
CA THR A 38 -7.64 -36.73 -15.36
C THR A 38 -6.56 -37.40 -16.22
N TYR A 39 -6.84 -38.62 -16.65
CA TYR A 39 -5.97 -39.46 -17.46
C TYR A 39 -6.58 -39.66 -18.83
N ARG A 40 -5.75 -39.66 -19.87
CA ARG A 40 -6.17 -39.89 -21.26
C ARG A 40 -5.54 -41.17 -21.78
N ALA A 41 -6.38 -42.09 -22.26
CA ALA A 41 -5.93 -43.28 -22.97
C ALA A 41 -6.37 -43.20 -24.44
N SER A 42 -5.53 -43.69 -25.36
CA SER A 42 -5.77 -43.59 -26.81
C SER A 42 -5.66 -44.95 -27.49
N THR A 43 -6.61 -45.27 -28.38
CA THR A 43 -6.56 -46.43 -29.27
C THR A 43 -6.48 -45.95 -30.72
N SER A 44 -5.52 -46.49 -31.47
CA SER A 44 -5.30 -46.12 -32.88
C SER A 44 -5.80 -47.22 -33.82
N LEU A 45 -6.62 -46.83 -34.79
CA LEU A 45 -7.25 -47.71 -35.77
C LEU A 45 -6.80 -47.32 -37.18
N LEU A 46 -6.34 -48.29 -37.97
CA LEU A 46 -6.06 -48.10 -39.39
C LEU A 46 -7.26 -48.54 -40.22
N VAL A 47 -7.69 -47.66 -41.12
CA VAL A 47 -8.68 -47.99 -42.13
C VAL A 47 -7.97 -48.37 -43.43
N SER A 48 -8.21 -49.60 -43.90
CA SER A 48 -7.62 -50.14 -45.13
C SER A 48 -8.67 -50.87 -45.96
N THR A 49 -8.94 -50.40 -47.17
CA THR A 49 -9.77 -51.11 -48.15
C THR A 49 -8.95 -52.27 -48.75
N GLY A 50 -8.99 -53.45 -48.14
CA GLY A 50 -8.14 -54.59 -48.49
C GLY A 50 -8.05 -54.89 -49.99
N GLY A 51 -6.87 -54.65 -50.56
CA GLY A 51 -6.50 -54.97 -51.94
C GLY A 51 -4.98 -54.84 -52.08
N ALA A 52 -4.29 -55.95 -52.35
CA ALA A 52 -2.84 -55.96 -52.50
C ALA A 52 -2.42 -55.39 -53.88
N ALA A 53 -1.33 -54.63 -53.86
CA ALA A 53 -0.42 -54.35 -54.96
C ALA A 53 -0.81 -53.27 -56.02
N SER A 54 -1.18 -52.06 -55.58
CA SER A 54 -0.72 -50.76 -56.15
C SER A 54 -1.37 -49.59 -55.38
N PRO A 55 -0.64 -48.52 -55.00
CA PRO A 55 -1.22 -47.33 -54.40
C PRO A 55 -2.01 -46.54 -55.44
N ASP A 56 -3.22 -46.98 -55.77
CA ASP A 56 -4.17 -46.20 -56.56
C ASP A 56 -4.67 -45.02 -55.73
N TYR A 57 -4.57 -43.81 -56.27
CA TYR A 57 -5.10 -42.57 -55.66
C TYR A 57 -6.56 -42.71 -55.22
N ASN A 58 -7.35 -43.46 -56.00
CA ASN A 58 -8.76 -43.74 -55.70
C ASN A 58 -8.95 -44.58 -54.42
N ASN A 59 -8.04 -45.52 -54.14
CA ASN A 59 -8.11 -46.36 -52.93
C ASN A 59 -7.73 -45.56 -51.67
N LEU A 60 -6.83 -44.59 -51.81
CA LEU A 60 -6.48 -43.68 -50.72
C LEU A 60 -7.64 -42.74 -50.38
N LEU A 61 -8.29 -42.14 -51.39
CA LEU A 61 -9.45 -41.28 -51.19
C LEU A 61 -10.63 -42.05 -50.59
N ALA A 62 -10.89 -43.27 -51.07
CA ALA A 62 -11.92 -44.14 -50.50
C ALA A 62 -11.62 -44.52 -49.04
N SER A 63 -10.36 -44.84 -48.71
CA SER A 63 -9.95 -45.14 -47.34
C SER A 63 -10.09 -43.93 -46.40
N GLN A 64 -9.80 -42.72 -46.89
CA GLN A 64 -10.00 -41.47 -46.13
C GLN A 64 -11.49 -41.17 -45.91
N GLN A 65 -12.34 -41.32 -46.92
CA GLN A 65 -13.80 -41.15 -46.77
C GLN A 65 -14.39 -42.18 -45.81
N LEU A 66 -13.93 -43.43 -45.88
CA LEU A 66 -14.33 -44.48 -44.93
C LEU A 66 -13.85 -44.18 -43.52
N ALA A 67 -12.62 -43.68 -43.35
CA ALA A 67 -12.11 -43.28 -42.04
C ALA A 67 -12.96 -42.14 -41.44
N ALA A 68 -13.33 -41.14 -42.24
CA ALA A 68 -14.22 -40.06 -41.80
C ALA A 68 -15.61 -40.59 -41.41
N THR A 69 -16.14 -41.54 -42.20
CA THR A 69 -17.41 -42.20 -41.90
C THR A 69 -17.34 -42.99 -40.58
N TYR A 70 -16.24 -43.70 -40.34
CA TYR A 70 -16.04 -44.46 -39.10
C TYR A 70 -15.88 -43.56 -37.87
N VAL A 71 -15.22 -42.40 -37.99
CA VAL A 71 -15.18 -41.39 -36.91
C VAL A 71 -16.60 -41.01 -36.48
N GLU A 72 -17.46 -40.69 -37.44
CA GLU A 72 -18.86 -40.34 -37.19
C GLU A 72 -19.67 -41.50 -36.61
N LEU A 73 -19.45 -42.72 -37.11
CA LEU A 73 -20.16 -43.90 -36.64
C LEU A 73 -19.77 -44.28 -35.22
N LEU A 74 -18.49 -44.23 -34.86
CA LEU A 74 -17.96 -44.56 -33.53
C LEU A 74 -18.62 -43.75 -32.42
N LEU A 75 -19.07 -42.53 -32.70
CA LEU A 75 -19.75 -41.65 -31.76
C LEU A 75 -21.27 -41.85 -31.69
N LYS A 76 -21.86 -42.77 -32.48
CA LYS A 76 -23.31 -42.99 -32.47
C LYS A 76 -23.77 -43.76 -31.24
N ARG A 77 -24.98 -43.44 -30.78
CA ARG A 77 -25.61 -43.99 -29.57
C ARG A 77 -25.51 -45.52 -29.43
N PRO A 78 -25.74 -46.35 -30.46
CA PRO A 78 -25.70 -47.80 -30.29
C PRO A 78 -24.35 -48.35 -29.80
N ILE A 79 -23.25 -47.67 -30.14
CA ILE A 79 -21.89 -48.07 -29.74
C ILE A 79 -21.61 -47.55 -28.32
N VAL A 80 -21.96 -46.30 -28.04
CA VAL A 80 -21.79 -45.67 -26.73
C VAL A 80 -22.62 -46.42 -25.68
N GLU A 81 -23.89 -46.72 -25.96
CA GLU A 81 -24.78 -47.45 -25.06
C GLU A 81 -24.29 -48.88 -24.81
N ARG A 82 -23.82 -49.59 -25.84
CA ARG A 82 -23.27 -50.94 -25.67
C ARG A 82 -21.98 -50.94 -24.85
N THR A 83 -21.08 -49.98 -25.11
CA THR A 83 -19.83 -49.84 -24.35
C THR A 83 -20.13 -49.50 -22.89
N ALA A 84 -21.08 -48.59 -22.65
CA ALA A 84 -21.55 -48.23 -21.32
C ALA A 84 -22.15 -49.44 -20.58
N GLN A 85 -22.98 -50.25 -21.26
CA GLN A 85 -23.53 -51.48 -20.68
C GLN A 85 -22.45 -52.51 -20.33
N GLN A 86 -21.46 -52.71 -21.19
CA GLN A 86 -20.36 -53.66 -20.95
C GLN A 86 -19.45 -53.24 -19.79
N LEU A 87 -19.25 -51.94 -19.59
CA LEU A 87 -18.38 -51.39 -18.55
C LEU A 87 -19.15 -50.95 -17.29
N GLY A 88 -20.47 -51.10 -17.26
CA GLY A 88 -21.31 -50.67 -16.14
C GLY A 88 -21.35 -49.16 -15.93
N LEU A 89 -21.20 -48.38 -17.01
CA LEU A 89 -21.15 -46.91 -16.99
C LEU A 89 -22.47 -46.28 -17.45
N ASN A 90 -22.62 -44.98 -17.17
CA ASN A 90 -23.72 -44.19 -17.71
C ASN A 90 -23.40 -43.71 -19.14
N PRO A 91 -24.26 -43.98 -20.14
CA PRO A 91 -24.01 -43.58 -21.53
C PRO A 91 -23.78 -42.07 -21.73
N ARG A 92 -24.45 -41.22 -20.93
CA ARG A 92 -24.33 -39.76 -21.03
C ARG A 92 -22.98 -39.22 -20.53
N ASP A 93 -22.40 -39.89 -19.55
CA ASP A 93 -21.10 -39.50 -19.01
C ASP A 93 -20.00 -39.99 -19.95
N LEU A 94 -20.16 -41.20 -20.50
CA LEU A 94 -19.27 -41.76 -21.50
C LEU A 94 -19.16 -40.88 -22.76
N GLU A 95 -20.28 -40.35 -23.26
CA GLU A 95 -20.30 -39.47 -24.44
C GLU A 95 -19.43 -38.21 -24.26
N LYS A 96 -19.27 -37.71 -23.02
CA LYS A 96 -18.42 -36.54 -22.73
C LYS A 96 -16.94 -36.90 -22.55
N GLN A 97 -16.65 -38.15 -22.22
CA GLN A 97 -15.31 -38.66 -21.95
C GLN A 97 -14.58 -39.10 -23.22
N ILE A 98 -15.30 -39.36 -24.30
CA ILE A 98 -14.75 -39.88 -25.55
C ILE A 98 -14.56 -38.76 -26.59
N GLN A 99 -13.47 -38.84 -27.34
CA GLN A 99 -13.24 -38.03 -28.54
C GLN A 99 -12.65 -38.95 -29.61
N VAL A 100 -13.18 -38.85 -30.83
CA VAL A 100 -12.69 -39.60 -31.98
C VAL A 100 -12.28 -38.61 -33.05
N ARG A 101 -11.05 -38.73 -33.55
CA ARG A 101 -10.49 -37.82 -34.56
C ARG A 101 -9.69 -38.61 -35.58
N MET A 102 -9.67 -38.13 -36.81
CA MET A 102 -8.76 -38.62 -37.83
C MET A 102 -7.44 -37.86 -37.72
N VAL A 103 -6.32 -38.58 -37.79
CA VAL A 103 -4.99 -37.94 -37.85
C VAL A 103 -4.82 -37.31 -39.25
N PRO A 104 -4.52 -36.00 -39.36
CA PRO A 104 -4.46 -35.30 -40.64
C PRO A 104 -3.55 -35.97 -41.67
N ASN A 105 -4.02 -36.06 -42.92
CA ASN A 105 -3.31 -36.70 -44.05
C ASN A 105 -2.98 -38.19 -43.84
N THR A 106 -3.72 -38.90 -42.98
CA THR A 106 -3.58 -40.35 -42.76
C THR A 106 -4.93 -41.07 -42.82
N THR A 107 -4.92 -42.40 -42.83
CA THR A 107 -6.12 -43.23 -42.63
C THR A 107 -6.23 -43.75 -41.19
N ILE A 108 -5.51 -43.11 -40.25
CA ILE A 108 -5.51 -43.46 -38.84
C ILE A 108 -6.61 -42.67 -38.12
N ILE A 109 -7.43 -43.41 -37.38
CA ILE A 109 -8.41 -42.88 -36.44
C ILE A 109 -7.83 -43.02 -35.04
N GLU A 110 -7.79 -41.92 -34.31
CA GLU A 110 -7.43 -41.88 -32.89
C GLU A 110 -8.71 -41.74 -32.06
N LEU A 111 -8.95 -42.72 -31.19
CA LEU A 111 -10.02 -42.69 -30.21
C LEU A 111 -9.40 -42.46 -28.84
N THR A 112 -9.71 -41.32 -28.21
CA THR A 112 -9.24 -40.96 -26.88
C THR A 112 -10.38 -41.04 -25.87
N ALA A 113 -10.09 -41.56 -24.68
CA ALA A 113 -11.01 -41.57 -23.55
C ALA A 113 -10.34 -40.90 -22.34
N ASP A 114 -11.05 -39.97 -21.71
CA ASP A 114 -10.61 -39.21 -20.55
C ASP A 114 -11.37 -39.66 -19.30
N ASP A 115 -10.67 -40.14 -18.26
CA ASP A 115 -11.28 -40.53 -16.98
C ASP A 115 -10.33 -40.28 -15.80
N HIS A 116 -10.84 -40.30 -14.56
CA HIS A 116 -10.02 -40.18 -13.35
C HIS A 116 -9.28 -41.47 -13.01
N ASN A 117 -9.73 -42.61 -13.52
CA ASN A 117 -9.07 -43.89 -13.39
C ASN A 117 -8.35 -44.27 -14.70
N PRO A 118 -7.00 -44.41 -14.70
CA PRO A 118 -6.25 -44.72 -15.91
C PRO A 118 -6.61 -46.08 -16.53
N GLN A 119 -7.02 -47.05 -15.71
CA GLN A 119 -7.47 -48.35 -16.22
C GLN A 119 -8.84 -48.23 -16.88
N LEU A 120 -9.75 -47.46 -16.29
CA LEU A 120 -11.08 -47.26 -16.85
C LEU A 120 -11.00 -46.48 -18.18
N ALA A 121 -10.15 -45.47 -18.29
CA ALA A 121 -9.88 -44.77 -19.54
C ALA A 121 -9.43 -45.73 -20.65
N ALA A 122 -8.48 -46.62 -20.37
CA ALA A 122 -8.02 -47.61 -21.34
C ALA A 122 -9.12 -48.62 -21.72
N ASN A 123 -9.90 -49.07 -20.74
CA ASN A 123 -11.02 -49.98 -20.97
C ASN A 123 -12.14 -49.34 -21.80
N ILE A 124 -12.43 -48.05 -21.58
CA ILE A 124 -13.37 -47.29 -22.40
C ILE A 124 -12.89 -47.23 -23.85
N ALA A 125 -11.63 -46.82 -24.05
CA ALA A 125 -11.08 -46.66 -25.40
C ALA A 125 -11.08 -47.98 -26.20
N ASN A 126 -10.65 -49.07 -25.57
CA ASN A 126 -10.66 -50.40 -26.19
C ASN A 126 -12.09 -50.98 -26.33
N GLY A 127 -12.96 -50.74 -25.35
CA GLY A 127 -14.35 -51.19 -25.33
C GLY A 127 -15.20 -50.55 -26.43
N MET A 128 -14.97 -49.27 -26.74
CA MET A 128 -15.62 -48.59 -27.86
C MET A 128 -15.33 -49.27 -29.20
N VAL A 129 -14.08 -49.69 -29.41
CA VAL A 129 -13.68 -50.41 -30.63
C VAL A 129 -14.31 -51.80 -30.68
N ALA A 130 -14.34 -52.53 -29.56
CA ALA A 130 -14.98 -53.84 -29.47
C ALA A 130 -16.49 -53.75 -29.75
N SER A 131 -17.17 -52.78 -29.12
CA SER A 131 -18.60 -52.52 -29.32
C SER A 131 -18.90 -52.11 -30.76
N PHE A 132 -18.06 -51.29 -31.39
CA PHE A 132 -18.21 -50.94 -32.79
C PHE A 132 -18.14 -52.15 -33.72
N ARG A 133 -17.12 -53.02 -33.53
CA ARG A 133 -16.99 -54.26 -34.34
C ARG A 133 -18.22 -55.16 -34.18
N GLN A 134 -18.75 -55.27 -32.97
CA GLN A 134 -19.94 -56.08 -32.70
C GLN A 134 -21.21 -55.48 -33.31
N VAL A 135 -21.46 -54.18 -33.13
CA VAL A 135 -22.65 -53.49 -33.70
C VAL A 135 -22.63 -53.57 -35.23
N MET A 136 -21.45 -53.41 -35.85
CA MET A 136 -21.29 -53.54 -37.30
C MET A 136 -21.52 -54.97 -37.79
N GLN A 137 -21.07 -55.98 -37.04
CA GLN A 137 -21.34 -57.38 -37.36
C GLN A 137 -22.84 -57.72 -37.26
N GLU A 138 -23.54 -57.20 -36.25
CA GLU A 138 -25.00 -57.39 -36.06
C GLU A 138 -25.82 -56.68 -37.13
N SER A 139 -25.40 -55.49 -37.57
CA SER A 139 -26.16 -54.65 -38.51
C SER A 139 -25.86 -54.94 -40.00
N VAL A 140 -24.62 -55.30 -40.33
CA VAL A 140 -24.12 -55.48 -41.71
C VAL A 140 -23.81 -56.96 -42.03
N GLY A 141 -23.94 -57.85 -41.04
CA GLY A 141 -23.76 -59.30 -41.22
C GLY A 141 -22.31 -59.77 -41.35
N THR A 142 -21.33 -58.85 -41.41
CA THR A 142 -19.89 -59.17 -41.40
C THR A 142 -19.11 -58.14 -40.57
N PRO A 143 -18.07 -58.55 -39.82
CA PRO A 143 -17.22 -57.60 -39.10
C PRO A 143 -16.46 -56.73 -40.11
N PRO A 144 -16.19 -55.45 -39.78
CA PRO A 144 -15.46 -54.55 -40.67
C PRO A 144 -14.03 -55.08 -40.87
N ARG A 145 -13.79 -55.78 -41.99
CA ARG A 145 -12.45 -56.31 -42.37
C ARG A 145 -11.43 -55.21 -42.63
N ASN A 146 -11.92 -54.01 -42.87
CA ASN A 146 -11.14 -52.83 -43.25
C ASN A 146 -10.68 -52.01 -42.03
N LEU A 147 -10.94 -52.46 -40.80
CA LEU A 147 -10.55 -51.79 -39.57
C LEU A 147 -9.54 -52.64 -38.80
N VAL A 148 -8.30 -52.17 -38.69
CA VAL A 148 -7.22 -52.86 -37.97
C VAL A 148 -6.83 -52.03 -36.75
N VAL A 149 -6.80 -52.65 -35.58
CA VAL A 149 -6.25 -52.00 -34.37
C VAL A 149 -4.73 -51.99 -34.50
N VAL A 150 -4.15 -50.79 -34.64
CA VAL A 150 -2.70 -50.60 -34.74
C VAL A 150 -2.09 -50.59 -33.35
N GLU A 151 -2.71 -49.87 -32.44
CA GLU A 151 -2.27 -49.71 -31.06
C GLU A 151 -3.49 -49.69 -30.14
N ALA A 152 -3.52 -50.62 -29.18
CA ALA A 152 -4.58 -50.68 -28.17
C ALA A 152 -4.25 -49.72 -27.03
N ALA A 153 -5.28 -49.12 -26.41
CA ALA A 153 -5.08 -48.23 -25.28
C ALA A 153 -4.47 -48.97 -24.10
N VAL A 154 -3.38 -48.42 -23.57
CA VAL A 154 -2.71 -48.85 -22.33
C VAL A 154 -3.03 -47.82 -21.24
N PRO A 155 -3.19 -48.22 -19.96
CA PRO A 155 -3.38 -47.27 -18.87
C PRO A 155 -2.23 -46.25 -18.82
N PRO A 156 -2.51 -44.94 -18.94
CA PRO A 156 -1.47 -43.92 -18.91
C PRO A 156 -0.89 -43.80 -17.49
N THR A 157 0.42 -43.53 -17.41
CA THR A 157 1.15 -43.37 -16.15
C THR A 157 1.11 -41.94 -15.61
N GLU A 158 0.86 -40.96 -16.47
CA GLU A 158 0.84 -39.54 -16.12
C GLU A 158 -0.53 -38.90 -16.41
N PRO A 159 -1.05 -38.06 -15.51
CA PRO A 159 -2.29 -37.33 -15.76
C PRO A 159 -2.06 -36.13 -16.70
N ILE A 160 -3.07 -35.82 -17.51
CA ILE A 160 -3.04 -34.68 -18.42
C ILE A 160 -3.53 -33.37 -17.77
N ALA A 161 -4.27 -33.47 -16.66
CA ALA A 161 -4.79 -32.36 -15.88
C ALA A 161 -4.97 -32.76 -14.40
N PRO A 162 -4.87 -31.82 -13.46
CA PRO A 162 -4.45 -30.43 -13.65
C PRO A 162 -2.93 -30.31 -13.86
N ARG A 163 -2.50 -29.35 -14.69
CA ARG A 163 -1.08 -29.06 -14.92
C ARG A 163 -0.54 -28.16 -13.80
N ILE A 164 -0.28 -28.77 -12.64
CA ILE A 164 0.15 -28.07 -11.41
C ILE A 164 1.25 -27.02 -11.67
N PRO A 165 2.40 -27.33 -12.31
CA PRO A 165 3.47 -26.34 -12.48
C PRO A 165 3.04 -25.16 -13.35
N LEU A 166 2.23 -25.40 -14.39
CA LEU A 166 1.72 -24.35 -15.26
C LEU A 166 0.72 -23.45 -14.52
N ASN A 167 -0.27 -24.04 -13.83
CA ASN A 167 -1.29 -23.31 -13.10
C ASN A 167 -0.68 -22.46 -11.97
N THR A 168 0.25 -23.04 -11.20
CA THR A 168 0.96 -22.34 -10.14
C THR A 168 1.85 -21.24 -10.71
N GLY A 169 2.55 -21.48 -11.83
CA GLY A 169 3.36 -20.47 -12.51
C GLY A 169 2.54 -19.28 -13.01
N VAL A 170 1.39 -19.53 -13.65
CA VAL A 170 0.46 -18.48 -14.10
C VAL A 170 -0.08 -17.69 -12.90
N ALA A 171 -0.48 -18.37 -11.82
CA ALA A 171 -0.97 -17.70 -10.62
C ALA A 171 0.10 -16.84 -9.94
N ALA A 172 1.36 -17.30 -9.90
CA ALA A 172 2.48 -16.50 -9.39
C ALA A 172 2.70 -15.23 -10.23
N LEU A 173 2.65 -15.33 -11.56
CA LEU A 173 2.79 -14.16 -12.44
C LEU A 173 1.65 -13.14 -12.24
N VAL A 174 0.41 -13.62 -12.10
CA VAL A 174 -0.75 -12.75 -11.81
C VAL A 174 -0.60 -12.10 -10.44
N GLY A 175 -0.19 -12.86 -9.41
CA GLY A 175 0.07 -12.34 -8.06
C GLY A 175 1.16 -11.26 -8.05
N LEU A 176 2.23 -11.47 -8.81
CA LEU A 176 3.31 -10.49 -8.98
C LEU A 176 2.79 -9.22 -9.64
N ALA A 177 2.05 -9.33 -10.74
CA ALA A 177 1.49 -8.17 -11.45
C ALA A 177 0.54 -7.34 -10.56
N LEU A 178 -0.38 -8.01 -9.83
CA LEU A 178 -1.30 -7.35 -8.91
C LEU A 178 -0.58 -6.67 -7.75
N SER A 179 0.41 -7.33 -7.16
CA SER A 179 1.18 -6.75 -6.05
C SER A 179 2.00 -5.53 -6.48
N LEU A 180 2.60 -5.56 -7.66
CA LEU A 180 3.31 -4.41 -8.22
C LEU A 180 2.34 -3.23 -8.47
N GLY A 181 1.16 -3.51 -9.02
CA GLY A 181 0.12 -2.50 -9.20
C GLY A 181 -0.35 -1.89 -7.88
N ALA A 182 -0.56 -2.72 -6.85
CA ALA A 182 -0.94 -2.25 -5.52
C ALA A 182 0.13 -1.38 -4.86
N VAL A 183 1.41 -1.76 -4.95
CA VAL A 183 2.53 -0.96 -4.42
C VAL A 183 2.60 0.42 -5.11
N LEU A 184 2.44 0.45 -6.43
CA LEU A 184 2.40 1.70 -7.18
C LEU A 184 1.19 2.56 -6.80
N ALA A 185 0.02 1.95 -6.59
CA ALA A 185 -1.18 2.66 -6.16
C ALA A 185 -1.03 3.28 -4.76
N ILE A 186 -0.47 2.51 -3.81
CA ILE A 186 -0.19 3.00 -2.45
C ILE A 186 0.76 4.20 -2.47
N GLU A 187 1.82 4.14 -3.28
CA GLU A 187 2.77 5.26 -3.38
C GLU A 187 2.18 6.45 -4.16
N TYR A 188 1.34 6.18 -5.16
CA TYR A 188 0.65 7.24 -5.91
C TYR A 188 -0.35 8.01 -5.04
N TRP A 189 -0.98 7.35 -4.07
CA TRP A 189 -1.87 7.99 -3.09
C TRP A 189 -1.14 8.58 -1.87
N ASP A 190 0.18 8.41 -1.77
CA ASP A 190 0.98 9.05 -0.72
C ASP A 190 1.31 10.50 -1.10
N ASP A 191 0.36 11.40 -0.85
CA ASP A 191 0.50 12.85 -1.11
C ASP A 191 1.17 13.61 0.05
N THR A 192 2.14 13.00 0.72
CA THR A 192 2.86 13.65 1.83
C THR A 192 4.01 14.54 1.34
N LEU A 193 4.32 15.59 2.11
CA LEU A 193 5.48 16.46 1.89
C LEU A 193 6.75 15.78 2.39
N LYS A 194 7.74 15.58 1.52
CA LYS A 194 8.94 14.78 1.84
C LYS A 194 10.19 15.67 1.95
N THR A 195 10.33 16.67 1.09
CA THR A 195 11.52 17.52 0.99
C THR A 195 11.19 19.00 1.01
N ALA A 196 12.19 19.85 1.29
CA ALA A 196 12.03 21.30 1.23
C ALA A 196 11.65 21.80 -0.18
N GLU A 197 12.08 21.09 -1.22
CA GLU A 197 11.73 21.37 -2.60
C GLU A 197 10.23 21.11 -2.86
N ASP A 198 9.70 19.98 -2.35
CA ASP A 198 8.26 19.67 -2.46
C ASP A 198 7.40 20.76 -1.81
N VAL A 199 7.87 21.30 -0.68
CA VAL A 199 7.20 22.39 0.05
C VAL A 199 7.25 23.68 -0.76
N HIS A 200 8.40 24.03 -1.33
CA HIS A 200 8.55 25.24 -2.12
C HIS A 200 7.65 25.22 -3.37
N GLN A 201 7.63 24.08 -4.09
CA GLN A 201 6.82 23.90 -5.29
C GLN A 201 5.31 23.89 -5.00
N SER A 202 4.89 23.30 -3.88
CA SER A 202 3.46 23.11 -3.59
C SER A 202 2.83 24.29 -2.84
N LEU A 203 3.57 24.95 -1.94
CA LEU A 203 3.00 25.89 -0.96
C LEU A 203 3.46 27.35 -1.17
N SER A 204 4.36 27.61 -2.13
CA SER A 204 4.90 28.94 -2.45
C SER A 204 5.39 29.73 -1.22
N SER A 205 5.81 29.00 -0.17
CA SER A 205 6.23 29.57 1.11
C SER A 205 7.66 29.11 1.41
N PRO A 206 8.50 29.97 2.00
CA PRO A 206 9.90 29.63 2.24
C PRO A 206 10.02 28.58 3.36
N VAL A 207 10.87 27.58 3.14
CA VAL A 207 11.28 26.64 4.19
C VAL A 207 12.41 27.26 4.99
N LEU A 208 12.11 27.67 6.23
CA LEU A 208 13.09 28.30 7.11
C LEU A 208 14.05 27.28 7.70
N ALA A 209 13.64 26.05 7.97
CA ALA A 209 14.56 25.02 8.44
C ALA A 209 14.08 23.61 8.09
N ALA A 210 15.05 22.71 7.97
CA ALA A 210 14.85 21.28 7.88
C ALA A 210 15.48 20.65 9.13
N ILE A 211 14.65 20.17 10.06
CA ILE A 211 15.11 19.60 11.32
C ILE A 211 15.32 18.09 11.11
N PRO A 212 16.54 17.57 11.33
CA PRO A 212 16.83 16.17 11.10
C PRO A 212 16.11 15.27 12.11
N TYR A 213 15.72 14.08 11.67
CA TYR A 213 15.24 13.04 12.57
C TYR A 213 16.41 12.46 13.37
N GLN A 214 16.36 12.57 14.69
CA GLN A 214 17.36 11.97 15.58
C GLN A 214 16.78 10.70 16.21
N ASN A 215 17.44 9.57 16.00
CA ASN A 215 17.11 8.31 16.66
C ASN A 215 17.53 8.40 18.14
N GLY A 216 16.71 9.02 18.98
CA GLY A 216 16.91 9.01 20.44
C GLY A 216 16.51 7.66 21.02
N ARG A 217 17.43 7.00 21.75
CA ARG A 217 17.09 5.83 22.58
C ARG A 217 16.30 6.24 23.83
N HIS A 218 16.35 7.51 24.23
CA HIS A 218 15.59 8.10 25.33
C HIS A 218 14.88 9.40 24.93
N LYS A 219 13.66 9.63 25.43
CA LYS A 219 12.87 10.86 25.20
C LYS A 219 13.56 12.16 25.67
N SER A 220 14.56 12.07 26.55
CA SER A 220 15.37 13.20 26.99
C SER A 220 16.30 13.75 25.90
N ASP A 221 16.60 12.94 24.88
CA ASP A 221 17.57 13.27 23.82
C ASP A 221 16.93 14.15 22.72
N GLU A 222 15.63 14.43 22.80
CA GLU A 222 14.89 15.26 21.83
C GLU A 222 15.01 16.77 22.12
N THR A 223 15.75 17.16 23.15
CA THR A 223 16.00 18.56 23.49
C THR A 223 17.45 18.95 23.19
N ALA A 224 17.64 20.12 22.57
CA ALA A 224 18.93 20.74 22.29
C ALA A 224 19.74 21.05 23.57
N LEU A 225 19.10 20.94 24.74
CA LEU A 225 19.74 21.02 26.05
C LEU A 225 20.56 19.78 26.39
N ALA A 226 20.13 18.61 25.94
CA ALA A 226 20.81 17.35 26.26
C ALA A 226 22.16 17.22 25.52
N ASP A 227 22.21 17.68 24.26
CA ASP A 227 23.43 17.69 23.45
C ASP A 227 23.53 18.97 22.59
N PRO A 228 24.23 20.01 23.07
CA PRO A 228 24.46 21.24 22.32
C PRO A 228 25.30 21.05 21.05
N GLY A 229 26.02 19.93 20.89
CA GLY A 229 26.82 19.63 19.69
C GLY A 229 26.04 18.84 18.63
N SER A 230 24.78 18.50 18.90
CA SER A 230 23.97 17.68 18.02
C SER A 230 23.53 18.41 16.74
N ALA A 231 23.28 17.64 15.69
CA ALA A 231 22.67 18.14 14.45
C ALA A 231 21.28 18.78 14.69
N LEU A 232 20.57 18.34 15.73
CA LEU A 232 19.30 18.93 16.17
C LEU A 232 19.51 20.35 16.71
N ALA A 233 20.50 20.56 17.59
CA ALA A 233 20.83 21.87 18.13
C ALA A 233 21.27 22.84 17.02
N ASP A 234 22.12 22.38 16.09
CA ASP A 234 22.56 23.18 14.95
C ASP A 234 21.41 23.57 14.01
N ALA A 235 20.45 22.67 13.77
CA ALA A 235 19.28 22.97 12.96
C ALA A 235 18.41 24.08 13.60
N HIS A 236 18.24 24.08 14.93
CA HIS A 236 17.50 25.13 15.63
C HIS A 236 18.27 26.46 15.72
N ARG A 237 19.61 26.42 15.85
CA ARG A 237 20.45 27.62 15.72
C ARG A 237 20.34 28.23 14.32
N ALA A 238 20.37 27.41 13.29
CA ALA A 238 20.18 27.86 11.91
C ALA A 238 18.78 28.46 11.70
N LEU A 239 17.74 27.87 12.29
CA LEU A 239 16.38 28.43 12.29
C LEU A 239 16.33 29.81 12.95
N HIS A 240 16.93 29.95 14.14
CA HIS A 240 17.04 31.24 14.84
C HIS A 240 17.72 32.30 13.96
N ILE A 241 18.88 31.99 13.37
CA ILE A 241 19.62 32.91 12.48
C ILE A 241 18.75 33.38 11.30
N ARG A 242 17.91 32.49 10.74
CA ARG A 242 17.01 32.83 9.63
C ARG A 242 15.80 33.67 10.04
N ILE A 243 15.41 33.62 11.31
CA ILE A 243 14.34 34.46 11.88
C ILE A 243 14.88 35.87 12.25
N GLN A 244 16.16 35.98 12.62
CA GLN A 244 16.78 37.23 13.09
C GLN A 244 16.55 38.46 12.18
N PRO A 245 16.61 38.36 10.83
CA PRO A 245 16.34 39.51 9.97
C PRO A 245 14.90 40.04 10.10
N LYS A 246 13.93 39.16 10.35
CA LYS A 246 12.53 39.54 10.60
C LYS A 246 12.37 40.15 11.98
N HIS A 247 13.09 39.63 12.98
CA HIS A 247 13.15 40.24 14.30
C HIS A 247 13.64 41.69 14.25
N ASN A 248 14.71 41.96 13.50
CA ASN A 248 15.22 43.33 13.30
C ASN A 248 14.25 44.26 12.54
N GLN A 249 13.22 43.70 11.87
CA GLN A 249 12.15 44.43 11.19
C GLN A 249 10.89 44.61 12.07
N GLY A 250 10.97 44.30 13.36
CA GLY A 250 9.88 44.49 14.33
C GLY A 250 9.09 43.22 14.69
N LEU A 251 9.56 42.02 14.34
CA LEU A 251 8.95 40.76 14.79
C LEU A 251 9.32 40.49 16.26
N HIS A 252 8.42 40.78 17.20
CA HIS A 252 8.62 40.54 18.64
C HIS A 252 7.82 39.35 19.17
N SER A 253 6.82 38.89 18.43
CA SER A 253 5.97 37.77 18.80
C SER A 253 5.77 36.82 17.61
N LEU A 254 5.97 35.53 17.87
CA LEU A 254 5.89 34.48 16.85
C LEU A 254 4.98 33.35 17.35
N LEU A 255 3.90 33.11 16.62
CA LEU A 255 3.05 31.93 16.81
C LEU A 255 3.67 30.74 16.10
N ILE A 256 3.66 29.57 16.74
CA ILE A 256 4.05 28.31 16.12
C ILE A 256 2.88 27.33 16.22
N THR A 257 2.48 26.80 15.07
CA THR A 257 1.38 25.83 14.96
C THR A 257 1.71 24.78 13.90
N SER A 258 0.84 23.79 13.74
CA SER A 258 0.95 22.70 12.77
C SER A 258 -0.42 22.43 12.12
N PRO A 259 -0.46 21.75 10.95
CA PRO A 259 -1.72 21.32 10.36
C PRO A 259 -2.46 20.31 11.24
N SER A 260 -1.74 19.36 11.87
CA SER A 260 -2.32 18.32 12.71
C SER A 260 -1.59 18.17 14.05
N THR A 261 -1.94 17.17 14.86
CA THR A 261 -1.31 16.92 16.18
C THR A 261 0.02 16.15 16.10
N ARG A 262 0.38 15.64 14.92
CA ARG A 262 1.46 14.64 14.78
C ARG A 262 2.86 15.23 14.59
N GLU A 263 2.97 16.53 14.32
CA GLU A 263 4.19 17.20 13.86
C GLU A 263 5.20 17.57 14.96
N GLU A 264 4.91 17.19 16.23
CA GLU A 264 5.78 17.45 17.39
C GLU A 264 6.19 18.92 17.56
N LYS A 265 5.27 19.84 17.22
CA LYS A 265 5.47 21.30 17.31
C LYS A 265 6.08 21.74 18.65
N ALA A 266 5.68 21.14 19.77
CA ALA A 266 6.14 21.54 21.10
C ALA A 266 7.66 21.34 21.27
N ASN A 267 8.22 20.28 20.68
CA ASN A 267 9.66 20.05 20.68
C ASN A 267 10.40 21.08 19.82
N VAL A 268 9.86 21.39 18.63
CA VAL A 268 10.42 22.42 17.74
C VAL A 268 10.42 23.79 18.43
N VAL A 269 9.31 24.16 19.08
CA VAL A 269 9.18 25.42 19.81
C VAL A 269 10.13 25.49 20.99
N ALA A 270 10.19 24.44 21.82
CA ALA A 270 11.08 24.40 22.97
C ALA A 270 12.55 24.54 22.56
N ASN A 271 12.97 23.82 21.52
CA ASN A 271 14.36 23.85 21.04
C ASN A 271 14.71 25.17 20.35
N LEU A 272 13.77 25.79 19.63
CA LEU A 272 13.96 27.14 19.10
C LEU A 272 14.13 28.16 20.23
N ALA A 273 13.31 28.07 21.29
CA ALA A 273 13.39 28.94 22.45
C ALA A 273 14.74 28.81 23.17
N VAL A 274 15.22 27.58 23.34
CA VAL A 274 16.55 27.29 23.88
C VAL A 274 17.65 27.89 23.02
N ALA A 275 17.60 27.70 21.70
CA ALA A 275 18.62 28.22 20.79
C ALA A 275 18.67 29.76 20.78
N MET A 276 17.51 30.42 20.85
CA MET A 276 17.42 31.89 20.97
C MET A 276 17.96 32.38 22.33
N ALA A 277 17.61 31.72 23.42
CA ALA A 277 18.05 32.11 24.76
C ALA A 277 19.56 31.93 24.96
N GLN A 278 20.13 30.84 24.43
CA GLN A 278 21.57 30.59 24.40
C GLN A 278 22.34 31.61 23.56
N ALA A 279 21.70 32.19 22.55
CA ALA A 279 22.27 33.27 21.74
C ALA A 279 22.20 34.65 22.45
N GLY A 280 21.59 34.72 23.63
CA GLY A 280 21.55 35.91 24.48
C GLY A 280 20.20 36.64 24.54
N ASN A 281 19.22 36.24 23.72
CA ASN A 281 17.91 36.90 23.70
C ASN A 281 17.13 36.57 24.98
N GLN A 282 16.42 37.55 25.53
CA GLN A 282 15.41 37.31 26.56
C GLN A 282 14.16 36.72 25.91
N VAL A 283 13.97 35.40 26.05
CA VAL A 283 12.87 34.68 25.42
C VAL A 283 11.80 34.38 26.45
N LEU A 284 10.56 34.71 26.11
CA LEU A 284 9.38 34.25 26.83
C LEU A 284 8.61 33.25 25.97
N LEU A 285 8.53 32.01 26.46
CA LEU A 285 7.77 30.96 25.84
C LEU A 285 6.39 30.87 26.50
N VAL A 286 5.33 30.90 25.71
CA VAL A 286 3.93 30.80 26.16
C VAL A 286 3.31 29.53 25.60
N ASP A 287 2.86 28.62 26.47
CA ASP A 287 2.10 27.44 26.06
C ASP A 287 0.61 27.79 25.96
N ALA A 288 0.15 28.07 24.75
CA ALA A 288 -1.25 28.37 24.46
C ALA A 288 -2.03 27.14 23.94
N ASP A 289 -1.42 25.94 23.96
CA ASP A 289 -2.13 24.68 23.74
C ASP A 289 -2.79 24.22 25.06
N LEU A 290 -3.92 24.85 25.38
CA LEU A 290 -4.70 24.55 26.59
C LEU A 290 -5.41 23.18 26.53
N ARG A 291 -5.37 22.50 25.38
CA ARG A 291 -6.01 21.20 25.13
C ARG A 291 -5.06 20.06 25.44
N GLU A 292 -3.85 20.12 24.88
CA GLU A 292 -2.80 19.14 25.10
C GLU A 292 -1.49 19.81 25.51
N PRO A 293 -1.39 20.35 26.74
CA PRO A 293 -0.19 21.03 27.19
C PRO A 293 0.98 20.05 27.31
N ARG A 294 2.10 20.41 26.68
CA ARG A 294 3.31 19.56 26.61
C ARG A 294 4.58 20.28 27.04
N LEU A 295 4.65 21.61 26.96
CA LEU A 295 5.89 22.34 27.22
C LEU A 295 6.33 22.22 28.68
N ASN A 296 5.40 22.19 29.63
CA ASN A 296 5.72 21.96 31.05
C ASN A 296 6.49 20.64 31.25
N LYS A 297 6.12 19.57 30.53
CA LYS A 297 6.80 18.27 30.58
C LYS A 297 8.19 18.33 29.95
N VAL A 298 8.33 19.06 28.83
CA VAL A 298 9.63 19.26 28.15
C VAL A 298 10.63 19.95 29.06
N PHE A 299 10.20 20.95 29.84
CA PHE A 299 11.07 21.71 30.75
C PHE A 299 11.10 21.17 32.19
N GLY A 300 10.38 20.08 32.50
CA GLY A 300 10.34 19.49 33.84
C GLY A 300 9.68 20.38 34.90
N LEU A 301 8.67 21.18 34.51
CA LEU A 301 7.97 22.14 35.35
C LEU A 301 6.56 21.67 35.72
N THR A 302 6.05 22.16 36.85
CA THR A 302 4.66 21.94 37.25
C THR A 302 3.71 22.75 36.37
N ASN A 303 2.43 22.33 36.32
CA ASN A 303 1.41 22.93 35.45
C ASN A 303 0.13 23.26 36.21
N ASP A 304 0.27 23.54 37.51
CA ASP A 304 -0.86 23.83 38.41
C ASP A 304 -1.41 25.26 38.20
N VAL A 305 -0.53 26.17 37.76
CA VAL A 305 -0.84 27.57 37.45
C VAL A 305 -0.19 27.90 36.10
N GLY A 306 -0.91 28.59 35.23
CA GLY A 306 -0.45 28.97 33.90
C GLY A 306 -1.43 29.87 33.15
N LEU A 307 -1.39 29.83 31.83
CA LEU A 307 -2.19 30.67 30.93
C LEU A 307 -3.70 30.51 31.17
N SER A 308 -4.20 29.29 31.36
CA SER A 308 -5.63 29.04 31.60
C SER A 308 -6.12 29.69 32.89
N THR A 309 -5.41 29.52 34.00
CA THR A 309 -5.72 30.18 35.28
C THR A 309 -5.55 31.69 35.21
N LEU A 310 -4.54 32.16 34.47
CA LEU A 310 -4.27 33.58 34.29
C LEU A 310 -5.41 34.27 33.54
N LEU A 311 -5.84 33.71 32.42
CA LEU A 311 -6.95 34.23 31.62
C LEU A 311 -8.28 34.14 32.39
N ALA A 312 -8.52 33.06 33.13
CA ALA A 312 -9.70 32.95 34.00
C ALA A 312 -9.75 34.03 35.09
N SER A 313 -8.59 34.50 35.58
CA SER A 313 -8.47 35.59 36.55
C SER A 313 -8.46 37.01 35.94
N GLY A 314 -8.64 37.12 34.62
CA GLY A 314 -8.62 38.42 33.91
C GLY A 314 -7.23 38.96 33.60
N ALA A 315 -6.21 38.09 33.54
CA ALA A 315 -4.83 38.37 33.11
C ALA A 315 -4.01 39.39 33.94
N LYS A 316 -4.37 39.65 35.21
CA LYS A 316 -3.74 40.71 36.01
C LYS A 316 -2.37 40.36 36.61
N ASP A 317 -2.16 39.11 37.03
CA ASP A 317 -0.95 38.66 37.75
C ASP A 317 -0.09 37.69 36.91
N TRP A 318 0.22 38.08 35.67
CA TRP A 318 1.02 37.23 34.77
C TRP A 318 2.40 36.91 35.34
N ALA A 319 3.02 37.83 36.09
CA ALA A 319 4.36 37.67 36.64
C ALA A 319 4.48 36.48 37.61
N ARG A 320 3.41 36.15 38.34
CA ARG A 320 3.36 35.00 39.26
C ARG A 320 3.23 33.67 38.53
N CYS A 321 2.68 33.69 37.32
CA CYS A 321 2.43 32.49 36.51
C CYS A 321 3.65 32.10 35.65
N ILE A 322 4.65 32.98 35.54
CA ILE A 322 5.87 32.69 34.78
C ILE A 322 6.84 31.86 35.62
N ALA A 323 7.17 30.68 35.11
CA ALA A 323 8.20 29.81 35.64
C ALA A 323 9.57 30.11 35.00
N LYS A 324 10.62 30.12 35.83
CA LYS A 324 12.00 30.12 35.33
C LYS A 324 12.36 28.72 34.87
N THR A 325 12.99 28.60 33.71
CA THR A 325 13.52 27.33 33.23
C THR A 325 14.95 27.12 33.75
N SER A 326 15.51 25.92 33.54
CA SER A 326 16.94 25.66 33.79
C SER A 326 17.88 26.40 32.82
N VAL A 327 17.33 27.02 31.78
CA VAL A 327 18.07 27.71 30.72
C VAL A 327 18.11 29.20 31.02
N PRO A 328 19.30 29.83 31.11
CA PRO A 328 19.41 31.28 31.25
C PRO A 328 18.66 32.01 30.14
N ASN A 329 18.08 33.16 30.45
CA ASN A 329 17.31 34.01 29.53
C ASN A 329 16.03 33.38 28.94
N LEU A 330 15.63 32.18 29.39
CA LEU A 330 14.40 31.53 28.97
C LEU A 330 13.42 31.39 30.14
N ARG A 331 12.24 31.97 29.96
CA ARG A 331 11.10 31.85 30.87
C ARG A 331 9.93 31.17 30.17
N LEU A 332 9.15 30.40 30.93
CA LEU A 332 7.97 29.70 30.44
C LEU A 332 6.72 30.20 31.19
N LEU A 333 5.71 30.63 30.43
CA LEU A 333 4.33 30.69 30.89
C LEU A 333 3.67 29.36 30.47
N PRO A 334 3.54 28.38 31.39
CA PRO A 334 2.92 27.10 31.06
C PRO A 334 1.42 27.29 30.78
N ALA A 335 0.78 26.30 30.18
CA ALA A 335 -0.64 26.39 29.82
C ALA A 335 -1.55 26.44 31.05
N GLY A 336 -1.12 25.83 32.17
CA GLY A 336 -1.96 25.59 33.33
C GLY A 336 -2.85 24.35 33.16
N PRO A 337 -3.76 24.09 34.09
CA PRO A 337 -4.70 22.97 34.02
C PRO A 337 -5.48 22.99 32.69
N VAL A 338 -5.76 21.80 32.16
CA VAL A 338 -6.51 21.63 30.91
C VAL A 338 -7.86 22.35 31.03
N ALA A 339 -8.10 23.29 30.12
CA ALA A 339 -9.29 24.12 30.16
C ALA A 339 -10.53 23.35 29.69
N ALA A 340 -11.66 23.51 30.37
CA ALA A 340 -12.95 22.95 29.94
C ALA A 340 -13.45 23.59 28.64
N ASP A 341 -13.24 24.90 28.47
CA ASP A 341 -13.49 25.64 27.23
C ASP A 341 -12.28 26.54 26.87
N PRO A 342 -11.31 26.01 26.12
CA PRO A 342 -10.14 26.76 25.68
C PRO A 342 -10.47 28.02 24.88
N LEU A 343 -11.47 27.96 23.99
CA LEU A 343 -11.77 29.06 23.07
C LEU A 343 -12.39 30.24 23.81
N GLY A 344 -13.27 29.97 24.77
CA GLY A 344 -13.86 31.02 25.62
C GLY A 344 -12.84 31.72 26.53
N LEU A 345 -11.78 31.03 26.94
CA LEU A 345 -10.69 31.63 27.73
C LEU A 345 -9.73 32.47 26.88
N LEU A 346 -9.51 32.06 25.63
CA LEU A 346 -8.66 32.78 24.66
C LEU A 346 -9.42 33.97 24.03
N ASP A 347 -10.05 34.77 24.87
CA ASP A 347 -10.63 36.05 24.48
C ASP A 347 -9.54 36.97 23.92
N THR A 348 -9.80 37.47 22.70
CA THR A 348 -8.89 38.30 21.92
C THR A 348 -8.45 39.55 22.67
N ALA A 349 -9.33 40.18 23.47
CA ALA A 349 -9.00 41.40 24.20
C ALA A 349 -8.08 41.15 25.39
N SER A 350 -8.29 40.05 26.11
CA SER A 350 -7.43 39.64 27.24
C SER A 350 -6.07 39.13 26.76
N CYS A 351 -6.04 38.33 25.69
CA CYS A 351 -4.79 37.87 25.08
C CYS A 351 -3.97 39.02 24.49
N ARG A 352 -4.60 40.00 23.83
CA ARG A 352 -3.92 41.17 23.29
C ARG A 352 -3.23 41.97 24.40
N ARG A 353 -3.94 42.27 25.48
CA ARG A 353 -3.37 42.96 26.66
C ARG A 353 -2.19 42.20 27.24
N LEU A 354 -2.33 40.88 27.41
CA LEU A 354 -1.25 40.03 27.90
C LEU A 354 -0.02 40.09 26.98
N ILE A 355 -0.19 39.91 25.67
CA ILE A 355 0.93 39.96 24.72
C ILE A 355 1.61 41.34 24.74
N ASP A 356 0.84 42.43 24.77
CA ASP A 356 1.38 43.79 24.80
C ASP A 356 2.17 44.08 26.10
N GLU A 357 1.71 43.57 27.25
CA GLU A 357 2.46 43.67 28.51
C GLU A 357 3.76 42.84 28.46
N LEU A 358 3.67 41.60 27.96
CA LEU A 358 4.81 40.70 27.85
C LEU A 358 5.88 41.21 26.87
N ARG A 359 5.50 41.96 25.84
CA ARG A 359 6.43 42.58 24.88
C ARG A 359 7.42 43.52 25.53
N THR A 360 7.07 44.12 26.67
CA THR A 360 7.98 45.02 27.41
C THR A 360 9.04 44.27 28.23
N GLN A 361 8.91 42.95 28.35
CA GLN A 361 9.68 42.12 29.28
C GLN A 361 10.60 41.11 28.60
N ALA A 362 10.47 40.92 27.28
CA ALA A 362 11.20 39.93 26.51
C ALA A 362 11.51 40.48 25.11
N ASP A 363 12.67 40.11 24.56
CA ASP A 363 13.05 40.47 23.20
C ASP A 363 12.18 39.71 22.19
N MET A 364 11.86 38.45 22.51
CA MET A 364 11.05 37.55 21.68
C MET A 364 10.04 36.78 22.52
N ILE A 365 8.79 36.77 22.06
CA ILE A 365 7.70 35.95 22.61
C ILE A 365 7.40 34.82 21.62
N LEU A 366 7.55 33.58 22.07
CA LEU A 366 7.17 32.40 21.29
C LEU A 366 5.86 31.85 21.85
N VAL A 367 4.84 31.71 20.99
CA VAL A 367 3.53 31.20 21.39
C VAL A 367 3.30 29.83 20.74
N ASN A 368 3.30 28.77 21.56
CA ASN A 368 2.91 27.43 21.10
C ASN A 368 1.39 27.35 21.04
N ALA A 369 0.82 27.12 19.86
CA ALA A 369 -0.63 27.02 19.67
C ALA A 369 -1.05 25.62 19.20
N PRO A 370 -2.30 25.20 19.49
CA PRO A 370 -2.82 23.92 19.01
C PRO A 370 -2.82 23.86 17.46
N PRO A 371 -3.01 22.68 16.86
CA PRO A 371 -3.03 22.57 15.40
C PRO A 371 -4.15 23.39 14.77
N VAL A 372 -3.81 24.17 13.75
CA VAL A 372 -4.72 25.18 13.17
C VAL A 372 -5.95 24.58 12.48
N LEU A 373 -5.86 23.34 11.97
CA LEU A 373 -7.01 22.64 11.40
C LEU A 373 -7.86 21.92 12.44
N ALA A 374 -7.34 21.70 13.64
CA ALA A 374 -8.04 20.99 14.71
C ALA A 374 -8.84 21.94 15.62
N ALA A 375 -8.39 23.19 15.77
CA ALA A 375 -9.02 24.17 16.65
C ALA A 375 -8.86 25.61 16.13
N ALA A 376 -9.90 26.42 16.30
CA ALA A 376 -9.90 27.84 15.95
C ALA A 376 -8.97 28.71 16.82
N ASP A 377 -8.58 28.19 17.99
CA ASP A 377 -7.71 28.83 18.98
C ASP A 377 -6.42 29.42 18.35
N ALA A 378 -5.78 28.64 17.46
CA ALA A 378 -4.56 29.06 16.78
C ALA A 378 -4.78 30.25 15.84
N SER A 379 -5.90 30.26 15.10
CA SER A 379 -6.26 31.34 14.19
C SER A 379 -6.55 32.64 14.95
N SER A 380 -7.26 32.56 16.08
CA SER A 380 -7.51 33.72 16.94
C SER A 380 -6.21 34.33 17.45
N LEU A 381 -5.29 33.50 17.95
CA LEU A 381 -3.96 33.94 18.42
C LEU A 381 -3.07 34.46 17.28
N ALA A 382 -3.20 33.91 16.07
CA ALA A 382 -2.40 34.32 14.92
C ALA A 382 -2.61 35.79 14.53
N SER A 383 -3.81 36.31 14.77
CA SER A 383 -4.15 37.73 14.54
C SER A 383 -3.58 38.71 15.60
N LEU A 384 -3.03 38.17 16.70
CA LEU A 384 -2.51 38.94 17.83
C LEU A 384 -0.99 39.03 17.86
N VAL A 385 -0.31 38.19 17.07
CA VAL A 385 1.15 38.13 17.00
C VAL A 385 1.68 38.77 15.70
N ASP A 386 2.97 39.07 15.67
CA ASP A 386 3.62 39.72 14.52
C ASP A 386 3.85 38.76 13.35
N GLY A 387 3.95 37.46 13.62
CA GLY A 387 4.09 36.44 12.59
C GLY A 387 3.75 35.04 13.05
N ALA A 388 3.64 34.13 12.08
CA ALA A 388 3.34 32.72 12.30
C ALA A 388 4.34 31.80 11.58
N LEU A 389 4.71 30.73 12.25
CA LEU A 389 5.57 29.66 11.75
C LEU A 389 4.77 28.36 11.68
N LEU A 390 4.69 27.76 10.50
CA LEU A 390 4.01 26.48 10.33
C LEU A 390 5.01 25.33 10.42
N VAL A 391 4.79 24.39 11.33
CA VAL A 391 5.58 23.16 11.45
C VAL A 391 4.86 22.04 10.72
N ILE A 392 5.54 21.42 9.76
CA ILE A 392 5.09 20.22 9.05
C ILE A 392 6.07 19.08 9.29
N GLN A 393 5.62 17.84 9.17
CA GLN A 393 6.48 16.68 9.33
C GLN A 393 6.73 15.97 8.00
N SER A 394 8.01 15.70 7.71
CA SER A 394 8.44 14.95 6.53
C SER A 394 7.80 13.56 6.52
N HIS A 395 7.30 13.14 5.35
CA HIS A 395 6.65 11.84 5.14
C HIS A 395 5.37 11.59 5.96
N ALA A 396 4.79 12.61 6.60
CA ALA A 396 3.61 12.45 7.43
C ALA A 396 2.52 13.48 7.16
N THR A 397 2.88 14.74 6.91
CA THR A 397 1.89 15.80 6.63
C THR A 397 1.48 15.79 5.15
N PRO A 398 0.19 15.60 4.82
CA PRO A 398 -0.32 15.71 3.45
C PRO A 398 -0.18 17.13 2.88
N ARG A 399 0.01 17.26 1.56
CA ARG A 399 0.12 18.57 0.89
C ARG A 399 -1.12 19.43 1.10
N ASP A 400 -2.30 18.86 0.88
CA ASP A 400 -3.58 19.56 1.04
C ASP A 400 -3.78 20.08 2.46
N ALA A 401 -3.42 19.29 3.48
CA ALA A 401 -3.51 19.71 4.87
C ALA A 401 -2.58 20.89 5.17
N ALA A 402 -1.35 20.88 4.65
CA ALA A 402 -0.44 22.01 4.81
C ALA A 402 -0.93 23.27 4.07
N ALA A 403 -1.50 23.10 2.87
CA ALA A 403 -2.09 24.20 2.09
C ALA A 403 -3.28 24.83 2.84
N GLN A 404 -4.20 24.00 3.32
CA GLN A 404 -5.36 24.44 4.10
C GLN A 404 -4.96 25.12 5.41
N ALA A 405 -3.90 24.66 6.06
CA ALA A 405 -3.37 25.29 7.26
C ALA A 405 -2.83 26.70 6.98
N LEU A 406 -2.07 26.87 5.87
CA LEU A 406 -1.60 28.19 5.44
C LEU A 406 -2.75 29.12 5.05
N GLU A 407 -3.74 28.60 4.34
CA GLU A 407 -4.94 29.37 3.97
C GLU A 407 -5.70 29.82 5.22
N THR A 408 -5.87 28.94 6.21
CA THR A 408 -6.51 29.27 7.48
C THR A 408 -5.76 30.37 8.23
N LEU A 409 -4.42 30.29 8.28
CA LEU A 409 -3.59 31.35 8.88
C LEU A 409 -3.69 32.68 8.11
N ARG A 410 -3.68 32.63 6.77
CA ARG A 410 -3.83 33.83 5.92
C ARG A 410 -5.21 34.48 6.09
N ASN A 411 -6.26 33.68 6.19
CA ASN A 411 -7.63 34.14 6.45
C ASN A 411 -7.76 34.80 7.84
N ALA A 412 -6.98 34.34 8.82
CA ALA A 412 -6.82 34.97 10.12
C ALA A 412 -5.90 36.21 10.10
N GLN A 413 -5.49 36.68 8.92
CA GLN A 413 -4.59 37.82 8.71
C GLN A 413 -3.19 37.64 9.33
N ALA A 414 -2.76 36.41 9.56
CA ALA A 414 -1.45 36.12 10.10
C ALA A 414 -0.35 36.30 9.04
N SER A 415 0.74 36.96 9.41
CA SER A 415 1.93 37.05 8.58
C SER A 415 2.75 35.76 8.70
N VAL A 416 2.53 34.81 7.78
CA VAL A 416 3.27 33.54 7.78
C VAL A 416 4.71 33.80 7.34
N ILE A 417 5.67 33.71 8.27
CA ILE A 417 7.09 33.99 8.01
C ILE A 417 7.79 32.83 7.27
N GLY A 418 7.23 31.62 7.37
CA GLY A 418 7.69 30.45 6.64
C GLY A 418 7.30 29.13 7.29
N ILE A 419 7.93 28.06 6.81
CA ILE A 419 7.62 26.67 7.17
C ILE A 419 8.86 25.99 7.75
N VAL A 420 8.67 25.16 8.78
CA VAL A 420 9.69 24.25 9.30
C VAL A 420 9.33 22.82 8.92
N LEU A 421 10.25 22.14 8.24
CA LEU A 421 10.11 20.73 7.89
C LEU A 421 10.80 19.88 8.97
N ASN A 422 10.01 19.24 9.83
CA ASN A 422 10.49 18.42 10.94
C ASN A 422 10.72 16.95 10.51
N LYS A 423 11.58 16.25 11.26
CA LYS A 423 11.95 14.82 11.08
C LYS A 423 12.46 14.45 9.68
N VAL A 424 13.30 15.29 9.12
CA VAL A 424 13.95 14.99 7.83
C VAL A 424 15.00 13.89 8.03
N HIS A 425 14.89 12.78 7.30
CA HIS A 425 15.93 11.76 7.32
C HIS A 425 17.20 12.30 6.64
N ALA A 426 18.34 12.15 7.30
CA ALA A 426 19.64 12.44 6.70
C ALA A 426 19.81 11.60 5.42
N ARG A 427 20.24 12.26 4.33
CA ARG A 427 20.46 11.64 3.02
C ARG A 427 21.69 10.77 3.01
#